data_AF-A0A2N7DAG6-F1
#
_entry.id   AF-A0A2N7DAG6-F1
#
_cell.length_a   1.000
_cell.length_b   1.000
_cell.length_c   1.000
_cell.angle_alpha   90.00
_cell.angle_beta   90.00
_cell.angle_gamma   90.00
#
_symmetry.space_group_name_H-M   'P 1'
#
loop_
_entity.id
_entity.type
_entity.pdbx_description
1 polymer ?
#
loop_
_entity_poly.entity_id
_entity_poly.type
_entity_poly.pdbx_seq_one_letter_code
_entity_poly.pdbx_strand_id
1 'polypeptide(L)' 'MIQQSKIRVVYQVANEKIMLGEAFGKTCGDIAAMWLKAPMEELLTDEGFKISLYDDGGRHVADKAVSMGTADTILAVVD' A
#
# COMPACT_ATOMS: atom_id res chain seq x y z
N MET A 1 -14.72 3.02 15.63
CA MET A 1 -13.39 2.44 15.33
C MET A 1 -13.14 2.68 13.86
N ILE A 2 -12.03 3.31 13.49
CA ILE A 2 -11.65 3.47 12.08
C ILE A 2 -11.11 2.11 11.64
N GLN A 3 -11.84 1.40 10.80
CA GLN A 3 -11.38 0.13 10.23
C GLN A 3 -10.62 0.42 8.94
N GLN A 4 -9.40 -0.10 8.82
CA GLN A 4 -8.64 -0.01 7.57
C GLN A 4 -9.25 -0.99 6.57
N SER A 5 -9.64 -0.49 5.40
CA SER A 5 -10.40 -1.28 4.44
C SER A 5 -9.53 -1.84 3.31
N LYS A 6 -8.45 -1.13 2.96
CA LYS A 6 -7.56 -1.56 1.88
C LYS A 6 -6.16 -0.97 1.94
N ILE A 7 -5.23 -1.69 1.32
CA ILE A 7 -3.93 -1.18 0.89
C ILE A 7 -3.97 -1.03 -0.62
N ARG A 8 -3.51 0.12 -1.13
CA ARG A 8 -3.27 0.34 -2.55
C ARG A 8 -1.78 0.31 -2.81
N VAL A 9 -1.36 -0.45 -3.81
CA VAL A 9 0.01 -0.46 -4.29
C VAL A 9 0.11 0.51 -5.46
N VAL A 10 1.06 1.43 -5.38
CA VAL A 10 1.32 2.44 -6.42
C VAL A 10 2.80 2.50 -6.76
N TYR A 11 3.10 2.89 -7.99
CA TYR A 11 4.43 3.35 -8.37
C TYR A 11 4.40 4.87 -8.50
N GLN A 12 5.25 5.57 -7.75
CA GLN A 12 5.44 7.01 -7.89
C GLN A 12 6.56 7.24 -8.91
N VAL A 13 6.30 8.08 -9.90
CA VAL A 13 7.29 8.57 -10.86
C VAL A 13 7.09 10.07 -11.03
N ALA A 14 8.14 10.85 -10.83
CA ALA A 14 8.04 12.31 -10.72
C ALA A 14 6.83 12.74 -9.83
N ASN A 15 5.87 13.49 -10.39
CA ASN A 15 4.70 13.99 -9.67
C ASN A 15 3.43 13.12 -9.88
N GLU A 16 3.57 11.94 -10.49
CA GLU A 16 2.45 11.05 -10.83
C GLU A 16 2.45 9.77 -9.98
N LYS A 17 1.26 9.36 -9.55
CA LYS A 17 1.02 8.08 -8.86
C LYS A 17 0.31 7.12 -9.82
N ILE A 18 1.00 6.06 -10.20
CA ILE A 18 0.44 4.99 -11.04
C ILE A 18 -0.11 3.91 -10.13
N MET A 19 -1.42 3.65 -10.18
CA MET A 19 -2.04 2.54 -9.45
C MET A 19 -1.63 1.21 -10.08
N LEU A 20 -1.08 0.30 -9.27
CA LEU A 20 -0.72 -1.04 -9.69
C LEU A 20 -1.77 -2.08 -9.26
N GLY A 21 -2.39 -1.89 -8.10
CA GLY A 21 -3.45 -2.77 -7.59
C GLY A 21 -3.91 -2.42 -6.18
N GLU A 22 -4.94 -3.11 -5.69
CA GLU A 22 -5.53 -2.89 -4.36
C GLU A 22 -5.85 -4.21 -3.66
N ALA A 23 -5.48 -4.36 -2.39
CA ALA A 23 -5.87 -5.48 -1.54
C ALA A 23 -6.91 -5.03 -0.50
N PHE A 24 -8.02 -5.76 -0.38
CA PHE A 24 -9.13 -5.42 0.52
C PHE A 24 -9.12 -6.30 1.79
N GLY A 25 -9.45 -5.70 2.93
CA GLY A 25 -9.43 -6.40 4.23
C GLY A 25 -10.45 -7.51 4.38
N LYS A 26 -11.53 -7.48 3.58
CA LYS A 26 -12.50 -8.59 3.52
C LYS A 26 -11.87 -9.90 3.02
N THR A 27 -10.82 -9.80 2.20
CA THR A 27 -10.14 -10.94 1.56
C THR A 27 -8.80 -11.25 2.22
N CYS A 28 -8.11 -10.21 2.73
CA CYS A 28 -6.71 -10.30 3.16
C CYS A 28 -6.51 -10.31 4.70
N GLY A 29 -7.59 -10.19 5.49
CA GLY A 29 -7.51 -10.10 6.95
C GLY A 29 -7.18 -8.70 7.46
N ASP A 30 -6.31 -8.59 8.48
CA ASP A 30 -5.96 -7.31 9.11
C ASP A 30 -4.99 -6.50 8.22
N ILE A 31 -5.57 -5.66 7.38
CA ILE A 31 -4.88 -4.71 6.49
C ILE A 31 -3.94 -3.79 7.27
N ALA A 32 -4.31 -3.35 8.47
CA ALA A 32 -3.44 -2.50 9.27
C ALA A 32 -2.18 -3.26 9.69
N ALA A 33 -2.33 -4.53 10.10
CA ALA A 33 -1.19 -5.38 10.44
C ALA A 33 -0.28 -5.65 9.23
N MET A 34 -0.85 -5.90 8.03
CA MET A 34 -0.05 -6.04 6.81
C MET A 34 0.74 -4.78 6.49
N TRP A 35 0.08 -3.62 6.53
CA TRP A 35 0.75 -2.34 6.28
C TRP A 35 1.85 -2.09 7.30
N LEU A 36 1.61 -2.36 8.59
CA LEU A 36 2.60 -2.19 9.66
C LEU A 36 3.82 -3.10 9.47
N LYS A 37 3.61 -4.37 9.10
CA LYS A 37 4.67 -5.36 8.90
C LYS A 37 5.47 -5.16 7.62
N ALA A 38 4.92 -4.48 6.62
CA ALA A 38 5.66 -4.18 5.39
C ALA A 38 6.91 -3.36 5.72
N PRO A 39 8.11 -3.81 5.30
CA PRO A 39 9.35 -3.09 5.52
C PRO A 39 9.27 -1.73 4.83
N MET A 40 9.70 -0.69 5.54
CA MET A 40 9.79 0.66 4.98
C MET A 40 11.15 0.84 4.33
N GLU A 41 11.16 1.36 3.11
CA GLU A 41 12.40 1.79 2.45
C GLU A 41 12.57 3.30 2.54
N GLU A 42 13.81 3.72 2.75
CA GLU A 42 14.20 5.11 2.52
C GLU A 42 14.36 5.31 1.01
N LEU A 43 13.48 6.11 0.42
CA LEU A 43 13.65 6.49 -0.97
C LEU A 43 14.66 7.62 -1.06
N LEU A 44 15.68 7.44 -1.89
CA LEU A 44 16.66 8.47 -2.22
C LEU A 44 16.07 9.55 -3.15
N THR A 45 14.91 9.27 -3.75
CA THR A 45 14.17 10.14 -4.66
C THR A 45 12.68 10.02 -4.37
N ASP A 46 11.83 10.89 -4.94
CA ASP A 46 10.38 10.70 -4.80
C ASP A 46 9.84 9.50 -5.57
N GLU A 47 10.67 8.85 -6.40
CA GLU A 47 10.29 7.74 -7.27
C GLU A 47 10.42 6.39 -6.58
N GLY A 48 9.49 5.47 -6.90
CA GLY A 48 9.52 4.10 -6.40
C GLY A 48 8.16 3.57 -5.97
N PHE A 49 8.17 2.34 -5.43
CA PHE A 49 6.95 1.68 -4.98
C PHE A 49 6.50 2.22 -3.64
N LYS A 50 5.20 2.47 -3.52
CA LYS A 50 4.56 2.90 -2.28
C LYS A 50 3.31 2.06 -2.04
N ILE A 51 3.05 1.77 -0.77
CA ILE A 51 1.76 1.25 -0.32
C ILE A 51 1.02 2.33 0.46
N SER A 52 -0.21 2.60 0.02
CA SER A 52 -1.09 3.60 0.61
C SER A 52 -2.19 2.90 1.40
N LEU A 53 -2.34 3.25 2.67
CA LEU A 53 -3.36 2.73 3.58
C LEU A 53 -4.62 3.59 3.49
N TYR A 54 -5.80 2.94 3.42
CA TYR A 54 -7.08 3.61 3.37
C TYR A 54 -8.05 3.05 4.41
N ASP A 55 -8.84 3.95 5.00
CA ASP A 55 -9.93 3.58 5.90
C ASP A 55 -11.18 3.09 5.15
N ASP A 56 -12.19 2.64 5.90
CA ASP A 56 -13.50 2.20 5.43
C ASP A 56 -14.34 3.27 4.73
N GLY A 57 -14.06 4.55 5.01
CA GLY A 57 -14.62 5.69 4.27
C GLY A 57 -13.92 5.97 2.94
N GLY A 58 -12.89 5.19 2.59
CA GLY A 58 -12.07 5.42 1.40
C GLY A 58 -11.12 6.61 1.53
N ARG A 59 -10.92 7.14 2.74
CA ARG A 59 -9.98 8.22 3.00
C ARG A 59 -8.57 7.66 3.06
N HIS A 60 -7.63 8.38 2.46
CA HIS A 60 -6.21 8.10 2.58
C HIS A 60 -5.73 8.36 4.01
N VAL A 61 -5.02 7.39 4.58
CA VAL A 61 -4.54 7.43 5.97
C VAL A 61 -3.04 7.63 6.03
N ALA A 62 -2.27 6.86 5.25
CA ALA A 62 -0.81 6.91 5.28
C ALA A 62 -0.19 6.37 3.99
N ASP A 63 1.01 6.83 3.66
CA ASP A 63 1.87 6.27 2.62
C ASP A 63 3.10 5.62 3.26
N LYS A 64 3.56 4.51 2.70
CA LYS A 64 4.83 3.88 3.05
C LYS A 64 5.57 3.49 1.78
N ALA A 65 6.82 3.91 1.67
CA ALA A 65 7.70 3.45 0.60
C ALA A 65 8.17 2.02 0.87
N VAL A 66 8.21 1.19 -0.17
CA VAL A 66 8.54 -0.23 -0.09
C VAL A 66 9.38 -0.66 -1.28
N SER A 67 10.06 -1.80 -1.17
CA SER A 67 10.71 -2.42 -2.33
C SER A 67 9.69 -2.97 -3.33
N MET A 68 10.15 -3.16 -4.56
CA MET A 68 9.41 -3.92 -5.58
C MET A 68 8.97 -5.29 -5.07
N GLY A 69 9.85 -6.06 -4.42
CA GLY A 69 9.51 -7.38 -3.91
C GLY A 69 8.40 -7.36 -2.83
N THR A 70 8.36 -6.31 -2.01
CA THR A 70 7.27 -6.11 -1.04
C THR A 70 5.96 -5.74 -1.75
N ALA A 71 6.05 -4.86 -2.75
CA ALA A 71 4.89 -4.50 -3.58
C ALA A 71 4.31 -5.73 -4.29
N ASP A 72 5.15 -6.56 -4.92
CA ASP A 72 4.75 -7.80 -5.57
C ASP A 72 4.13 -8.79 -4.59
N THR A 73 4.68 -8.91 -3.38
CA THR A 73 4.12 -9.78 -2.34
C THR A 73 2.70 -9.36 -1.95
N ILE A 74 2.45 -8.04 -1.84
CA ILE A 74 1.11 -7.52 -1.54
C ILE A 74 0.18 -7.70 -2.74
N LEU A 75 0.68 -7.50 -3.97
CA LEU A 75 -0.08 -7.70 -5.20
C LEU A 75 -0.43 -9.17 -5.46
N ALA A 76 0.40 -10.12 -5.00
CA ALA A 76 0.12 -11.55 -5.12
C ALA A 76 -1.06 -12.01 -4.26
N VAL A 77 -1.50 -11.20 -3.29
CA VAL A 77 -2.69 -11.45 -2.46
C VAL A 77 -3.92 -10.70 -2.99
N VAL A 78 -3.79 -9.99 -4.11
CA VAL A 78 -4.90 -9.35 -4.81
C VAL A 78 -5.54 -10.41 -5.70
N ASP A 79 -6.79 -10.75 -5.39
CA ASP A 79 -7.68 -11.58 -6.22
C ASP A 79 -8.26 -10.73 -7.36
#